data_AF-A0A7W9CXC7-F1
#
_entry.id   AF-A0A7W9CXC7-F1
#
_cell.length_a   1.000
_cell.length_b   1.000
_cell.length_c   1.000
_cell.angle_alpha   90.00
_cell.angle_beta   90.00
_cell.angle_gamma   90.00
#
_symmetry.space_group_name_H-M   'P 1'
#
loop_
_entity.id
_entity.type
_entity.pdbx_description
1 polymer ?
#
loop_
_entity_poly.entity_id
_entity_poly.type
_entity_poly.pdbx_seq_one_letter_code
_entity_poly.pdbx_strand_id
1 'polypeptide(L)'
;MDHHPRIHVQIQDEAELTLCGSALTIGAFDGVHGGHQALIRSAVLNAQSLGVPSVVYTFDPPPKALLCGARPLTSIDEKIERISALGPDHIVVARFDASYRARTANDFIREIGRLSPRVIWLGSDFRFGSCKKGNPALLASHFDTRILPAICCESGEVVSSTRIRALRAAGRFLEADRLEGWSELPPFRVSNGNGGHHATA
;
A
#
# COMPACT_ATOMS: atom_id res chain seq x y z
N MET A 1 -5.60 -9.72 28.12
CA MET A 1 -6.17 -8.43 27.66
C MET A 1 -5.69 -8.28 26.24
N ASP A 2 -6.48 -8.76 25.30
CA ASP A 2 -6.07 -8.88 23.90
C ASP A 2 -6.18 -7.50 23.26
N HIS A 3 -5.11 -6.71 23.38
CA HIS A 3 -4.99 -5.44 22.69
C HIS A 3 -4.78 -5.76 21.21
N HIS A 4 -5.87 -6.02 20.49
CA HIS A 4 -5.83 -6.04 19.03
C HIS A 4 -5.39 -4.63 18.60
N PRO A 5 -4.24 -4.49 17.93
CA PRO A 5 -3.82 -3.18 17.46
C PRO A 5 -4.92 -2.63 16.55
N ARG A 6 -5.47 -1.46 16.91
CA ARG A 6 -6.43 -0.77 16.07
C ARG A 6 -5.66 -0.20 14.88
N ILE A 7 -5.95 -0.71 13.69
CA ILE A 7 -5.40 -0.17 12.46
C ILE A 7 -6.17 1.10 12.12
N HIS A 8 -5.46 2.20 11.94
CA HIS A 8 -6.03 3.48 11.57
C HIS A 8 -6.04 3.64 10.06
N VAL A 9 -7.22 3.56 9.45
CA VAL A 9 -7.40 3.82 8.03
C VAL A 9 -7.78 5.28 7.83
N GLN A 10 -7.03 5.96 6.98
CA GLN A 10 -7.32 7.32 6.54
C GLN A 10 -7.44 7.36 5.03
N ILE A 11 -8.55 7.90 4.55
CA ILE A 11 -8.75 8.24 3.15
C ILE A 11 -8.46 9.73 3.01
N GLN A 12 -7.60 10.08 2.06
CA GLN A 12 -7.10 11.43 1.90
C GLN A 12 -8.24 12.37 1.46
N ASP A 13 -8.70 13.17 2.41
CA ASP A 13 -9.69 14.28 2.41
C ASP A 13 -10.18 14.53 3.87
N GLU A 14 -9.80 13.66 4.83
CA GLU A 14 -9.99 13.87 6.28
C GLU A 14 -8.66 14.12 7.05
N ALA A 15 -8.78 14.65 8.29
CA ALA A 15 -7.76 15.26 9.16
C ALA A 15 -6.29 14.77 9.03
N GLU A 16 -5.33 15.70 9.10
CA GLU A 16 -3.90 15.45 8.86
C GLU A 16 -3.28 14.50 9.91
N LEU A 17 -2.87 13.28 9.48
CA LEU A 17 -2.12 12.34 10.30
C LEU A 17 -0.78 12.97 10.68
N THR A 18 -0.65 13.34 11.95
CA THR A 18 0.55 13.97 12.49
C THR A 18 1.35 12.95 13.29
N LEU A 19 2.56 12.64 12.83
CA LEU A 19 3.46 11.67 13.46
C LEU A 19 4.81 12.32 13.79
N CYS A 20 5.41 11.95 14.92
CA CYS A 20 6.77 12.37 15.30
C CYS A 20 7.87 11.51 14.63
N GLY A 21 7.48 10.48 13.88
CA GLY A 21 8.36 9.53 13.20
C GLY A 21 7.53 8.39 12.61
N SER A 22 7.95 7.81 11.49
CA SER A 22 7.31 6.62 10.92
C SER A 22 8.27 5.72 10.13
N ALA A 23 7.91 4.45 9.97
CA ALA A 23 8.46 3.60 8.91
C ALA A 23 7.40 3.49 7.80
N LEU A 24 7.71 4.08 6.64
CA LEU A 24 6.75 4.25 5.55
C LEU A 24 7.00 3.21 4.46
N THR A 25 5.93 2.68 3.87
CA THR A 25 5.98 2.01 2.57
C THR A 25 4.97 2.61 1.63
N ILE A 26 5.32 2.68 0.34
CA ILE A 26 4.52 3.37 -0.67
C ILE A 26 4.34 2.46 -1.88
N GLY A 27 3.10 2.31 -2.35
CA GLY A 27 2.82 1.51 -3.53
C GLY A 27 1.37 1.57 -3.96
N ALA A 28 1.09 1.16 -5.20
CA ALA A 28 -0.28 0.99 -5.68
C ALA A 28 -1.02 -0.14 -4.95
N PHE A 29 -0.25 -1.14 -4.49
CA PHE A 29 -0.71 -2.33 -3.78
C PHE A 29 -1.93 -3.05 -4.39
N ASP A 30 -2.14 -2.93 -5.71
CA ASP A 30 -3.28 -3.53 -6.39
C ASP A 30 -3.17 -5.06 -6.40
N GLY A 31 -4.14 -5.75 -5.80
CA GLY A 31 -4.08 -7.20 -5.55
C GLY A 31 -3.31 -7.61 -4.29
N VAL A 32 -2.51 -6.73 -3.68
CA VAL A 32 -1.67 -7.01 -2.49
C VAL A 32 -0.95 -8.38 -2.59
N HIS A 33 -0.32 -8.65 -3.73
CA HIS A 33 0.33 -9.93 -4.02
C HIS A 33 1.59 -10.19 -3.18
N GLY A 34 2.20 -11.38 -3.27
CA GLY A 34 3.34 -11.78 -2.43
C GLY A 34 4.48 -10.73 -2.37
N GLY A 35 4.84 -10.11 -3.50
CA GLY A 35 5.78 -8.98 -3.50
C GLY A 35 5.36 -7.76 -2.67
N HIS A 36 4.08 -7.36 -2.72
CA HIS A 36 3.54 -6.29 -1.88
C HIS A 36 3.53 -6.69 -0.40
N GLN A 37 3.14 -7.93 -0.10
CA GLN A 37 3.12 -8.43 1.27
C GLN A 37 4.52 -8.38 1.90
N ALA A 38 5.54 -8.82 1.17
CA ALA A 38 6.93 -8.74 1.62
C ALA A 38 7.34 -7.28 1.91
N LEU A 39 7.04 -6.36 0.99
CA LEU A 39 7.37 -4.94 1.15
C LEU A 39 6.68 -4.30 2.37
N ILE A 40 5.40 -4.59 2.57
CA ILE A 40 4.63 -4.08 3.71
C ILE A 40 5.18 -4.66 5.02
N ARG A 41 5.42 -5.98 5.09
CA ARG A 41 6.00 -6.61 6.28
C ARG A 41 7.39 -6.07 6.62
N SER A 42 8.22 -5.75 5.61
CA SER A 42 9.53 -5.10 5.86
C SER A 42 9.38 -3.75 6.55
N ALA A 43 8.42 -2.93 6.13
CA ALA A 43 8.16 -1.65 6.80
C ALA A 43 7.62 -1.84 8.23
N VAL A 44 6.67 -2.77 8.43
CA VAL A 44 6.11 -3.09 9.75
C VAL A 44 7.18 -3.55 10.74
N LEU A 45 8.00 -4.54 10.34
CA LEU A 45 9.10 -5.04 11.18
C LEU A 45 10.14 -3.95 11.48
N ASN A 46 10.42 -3.09 10.49
CA ASN A 46 11.37 -2.01 10.70
C ASN A 46 10.82 -0.93 11.65
N ALA A 47 9.52 -0.64 11.60
CA ALA A 47 8.83 0.29 12.51
C ALA A 47 8.97 -0.18 13.96
N GLN A 48 8.71 -1.47 14.21
CA GLN A 48 8.88 -2.11 15.52
C GLN A 48 10.31 -1.96 16.04
N SER A 49 11.31 -2.25 15.20
CA SER A 49 12.73 -2.09 15.57
C SER A 49 13.12 -0.64 15.86
N LEU A 50 12.45 0.33 15.26
CA LEU A 50 12.74 1.77 15.42
C LEU A 50 11.89 2.43 16.52
N GLY A 51 10.93 1.72 17.10
CA GLY A 51 9.97 2.26 18.06
C GLY A 51 9.10 3.38 17.47
N VAL A 52 8.73 3.29 16.19
CA VAL A 52 7.85 4.26 15.51
C VAL A 52 6.67 3.55 14.83
N PRO A 53 5.54 4.24 14.56
CA PRO A 53 4.44 3.68 13.79
C PRO A 53 4.82 3.29 12.36
N SER A 54 4.24 2.21 11.88
CA SER A 54 4.28 1.77 10.48
C SER A 54 3.15 2.40 9.68
N VAL A 55 3.48 2.90 8.48
CA VAL A 55 2.52 3.57 7.60
C VAL A 55 2.57 2.92 6.21
N VAL A 56 1.42 2.48 5.72
CA VAL A 56 1.24 2.05 4.33
C VAL A 56 0.53 3.18 3.58
N TYR A 57 1.23 3.80 2.63
CA TYR A 57 0.67 4.81 1.75
C TYR A 57 0.30 4.18 0.40
N THR A 58 -0.99 4.19 0.08
CA THR A 58 -1.58 3.56 -1.10
C THR A 58 -2.47 4.51 -1.89
N PHE A 59 -3.01 4.03 -3.00
CA PHE A 59 -3.76 4.83 -3.96
C PHE A 59 -5.08 4.16 -4.32
N ASP A 60 -6.14 4.97 -4.43
CA ASP A 60 -7.41 4.55 -5.00
C ASP A 60 -8.00 5.58 -5.99
N PRO A 61 -8.37 5.18 -7.21
CA PRO A 61 -8.09 3.87 -7.81
C PRO A 61 -6.58 3.63 -7.98
N PRO A 62 -6.11 2.38 -8.18
CA PRO A 62 -4.72 2.12 -8.49
C PRO A 62 -4.25 2.94 -9.72
N PRO A 63 -3.03 3.52 -9.73
CA PRO A 63 -2.60 4.42 -10.80
C PRO A 63 -2.72 3.83 -12.21
N LYS A 64 -2.54 2.52 -12.39
CA LYS A 64 -2.69 1.86 -13.70
C LYS A 64 -4.13 1.88 -14.23
N ALA A 65 -5.14 2.01 -13.36
CA ALA A 65 -6.53 2.16 -13.80
C ALA A 65 -6.71 3.49 -14.55
N LEU A 66 -6.23 4.59 -13.98
CA LEU A 66 -6.33 5.90 -14.63
C LEU A 66 -5.32 6.08 -15.79
N LEU A 67 -4.09 5.57 -15.64
CA LEU A 67 -3.01 5.79 -16.61
C LEU A 67 -3.08 4.87 -17.83
N CYS A 68 -3.68 3.69 -17.70
CA CYS A 68 -3.65 2.66 -18.75
C CYS A 68 -5.01 1.99 -18.98
N GLY A 69 -6.08 2.42 -18.30
CA GLY A 69 -7.39 1.76 -18.38
C GLY A 69 -7.39 0.35 -17.77
N ALA A 70 -6.41 -0.01 -16.94
CA ALA A 70 -6.32 -1.35 -16.38
C ALA A 70 -7.41 -1.57 -15.32
N ARG A 71 -8.15 -2.68 -15.40
CA ARG A 71 -9.09 -3.05 -14.34
C ARG A 71 -8.33 -3.29 -13.02
N PRO A 72 -8.77 -2.70 -11.89
CA PRO A 72 -8.24 -3.04 -10.56
C PRO A 72 -8.36 -4.54 -10.28
N LEU A 73 -7.39 -5.10 -9.56
CA LEU A 73 -7.40 -6.53 -9.17
C LEU A 73 -8.30 -6.79 -7.96
N THR A 74 -8.46 -5.79 -7.08
CA THR A 74 -9.29 -5.83 -5.87
C THR A 74 -10.14 -4.57 -5.76
N SER A 75 -11.23 -4.63 -4.99
CA SER A 75 -11.93 -3.41 -4.54
C SER A 75 -11.05 -2.62 -3.56
N ILE A 76 -11.44 -1.39 -3.22
CA ILE A 76 -10.76 -0.62 -2.16
C ILE A 76 -10.92 -1.29 -0.79
N ASP A 77 -12.12 -1.81 -0.47
CA ASP A 77 -12.37 -2.51 0.79
C ASP A 77 -11.49 -3.75 0.93
N GLU A 78 -11.43 -4.58 -0.11
CA GLU A 78 -10.57 -5.77 -0.13
C GLU A 78 -9.08 -5.41 -0.06
N LYS A 79 -8.66 -4.31 -0.69
CA LYS A 79 -7.29 -3.81 -0.59
C LYS A 79 -6.95 -3.39 0.84
N ILE A 80 -7.86 -2.66 1.51
CA ILE A 80 -7.70 -2.24 2.90
C ILE A 80 -7.66 -3.45 3.82
N GLU A 81 -8.58 -4.41 3.66
CA GLU A 81 -8.62 -5.65 4.44
C GLU A 81 -7.30 -6.44 4.31
N ARG A 82 -6.84 -6.65 3.07
CA ARG A 82 -5.57 -7.33 2.78
C ARG A 82 -4.38 -6.60 3.38
N ILE A 83 -4.29 -5.28 3.22
CA ILE A 83 -3.20 -4.50 3.85
C ILE A 83 -3.29 -4.60 5.38
N SER A 84 -4.50 -4.54 5.95
CA SER A 84 -4.74 -4.61 7.39
C SER A 84 -4.27 -5.95 7.98
N ALA A 85 -4.50 -7.05 7.27
CA ALA A 85 -4.03 -8.38 7.66
C ALA A 85 -2.50 -8.51 7.74
N LEU A 86 -1.75 -7.56 7.18
CA LEU A 86 -0.28 -7.51 7.26
C LEU A 86 0.24 -6.74 8.48
N GLY A 87 -0.65 -6.12 9.26
CA GLY A 87 -0.38 -5.50 10.56
C GLY A 87 0.29 -4.11 10.55
N PRO A 88 0.04 -3.20 9.61
CA PRO A 88 0.49 -1.81 9.76
C PRO A 88 -0.35 -1.07 10.81
N ASP A 89 0.23 -0.02 11.41
CA ASP A 89 -0.48 0.85 12.36
C ASP A 89 -1.43 1.81 11.63
N HIS A 90 -0.98 2.33 10.48
CA HIS A 90 -1.73 3.28 9.66
C HIS A 90 -1.77 2.86 8.18
N ILE A 91 -2.93 3.07 7.56
CA ILE A 91 -3.12 2.97 6.11
C ILE A 91 -3.60 4.33 5.60
N VAL A 92 -2.82 4.97 4.74
CA VAL A 92 -3.20 6.21 4.06
C VAL A 92 -3.58 5.90 2.62
N VAL A 93 -4.82 6.18 2.24
CA VAL A 93 -5.35 5.97 0.89
C VAL A 93 -5.47 7.32 0.19
N ALA A 94 -4.55 7.60 -0.73
CA ALA A 94 -4.59 8.78 -1.57
C ALA A 94 -5.56 8.61 -2.74
N ARG A 95 -6.42 9.60 -2.95
CA ARG A 95 -7.28 9.65 -4.14
C ARG A 95 -6.42 9.91 -5.38
N PHE A 96 -6.31 8.93 -6.27
CA PHE A 96 -5.51 9.04 -7.49
C PHE A 96 -6.37 9.45 -8.68
N ASP A 97 -6.60 10.76 -8.81
CA ASP A 97 -7.35 11.36 -9.90
C ASP A 97 -6.45 12.19 -10.85
N ALA A 98 -7.07 12.95 -11.76
CA ALA A 98 -6.35 13.80 -12.70
C ALA A 98 -5.53 14.90 -12.00
N SER A 99 -6.00 15.40 -10.85
CA SER A 99 -5.29 16.39 -10.03
C SER A 99 -4.06 15.76 -9.39
N TYR A 100 -4.20 14.58 -8.77
CA TYR A 100 -3.08 13.85 -8.20
C TYR A 100 -2.03 13.49 -9.26
N ARG A 101 -2.47 13.06 -10.44
CA ARG A 101 -1.58 12.75 -11.58
C ARG A 101 -0.73 13.95 -12.02
N ALA A 102 -1.24 15.17 -11.86
CA ALA A 102 -0.54 16.40 -12.25
C ALA A 102 0.52 16.84 -11.24
N ARG A 103 0.50 16.31 -10.00
CA ARG A 103 1.46 16.64 -8.94
C ARG A 103 2.90 16.38 -9.37
N THR A 104 3.79 17.31 -9.06
CA THR A 104 5.22 17.17 -9.34
C THR A 104 5.89 16.18 -8.37
N ALA A 105 7.12 15.76 -8.66
CA ALA A 105 7.91 14.97 -7.72
C ALA A 105 8.11 15.71 -6.38
N ASN A 106 8.28 17.04 -6.42
CA ASN A 106 8.45 17.86 -5.22
C ASN A 106 7.15 17.95 -4.40
N ASP A 107 5.98 18.01 -5.04
CA ASP A 107 4.70 17.94 -4.33
C ASP A 107 4.57 16.64 -3.54
N PHE A 108 4.89 15.52 -4.21
CA PHE A 108 4.87 14.19 -3.59
C PHE A 108 5.87 14.07 -2.42
N ILE A 109 7.10 14.59 -2.58
CA ILE A 109 8.12 14.60 -1.51
C ILE A 109 7.66 15.39 -0.30
N ARG A 110 7.05 16.57 -0.51
CA ARG A 110 6.50 17.37 0.60
C ARG A 110 5.36 16.65 1.30
N GLU A 111 4.48 16.02 0.53
CA GLU A 111 3.35 15.26 1.03
C GLU A 111 3.78 14.10 1.93
N ILE A 112 4.68 13.23 1.46
CA ILE A 112 5.17 12.12 2.28
C ILE A 112 6.03 12.60 3.47
N GLY A 113 6.69 13.75 3.33
CA GLY A 113 7.48 14.36 4.41
C GLY A 113 6.65 14.73 5.64
N ARG A 114 5.34 15.00 5.48
CA ARG A 114 4.41 15.26 6.60
C ARG A 114 4.16 14.04 7.48
N LEU A 115 4.47 12.85 6.98
CA LEU A 115 4.39 11.60 7.73
C LEU A 115 5.65 11.34 8.57
N SER A 116 6.62 12.27 8.55
CA SER A 116 7.88 12.19 9.30
C SER A 116 8.61 10.85 9.12
N PRO A 117 8.86 10.38 7.88
CA PRO A 117 9.48 9.08 7.66
C PRO A 117 10.91 9.06 8.22
N ARG A 118 11.18 8.15 9.16
CA ARG A 118 12.54 7.78 9.56
C ARG A 118 13.18 6.86 8.54
N VAL A 119 12.37 6.08 7.84
CA VAL A 119 12.78 5.16 6.77
C VAL A 119 11.63 4.97 5.79
N ILE A 120 11.93 4.86 4.50
CA ILE A 120 10.96 4.56 3.43
C ILE A 120 11.36 3.25 2.75
N TRP A 121 10.46 2.28 2.74
CA TRP A 121 10.61 1.04 1.98
C TRP A 121 9.90 1.14 0.63
N LEU A 122 10.62 0.82 -0.46
CA LEU A 122 10.11 0.91 -1.82
C LEU A 122 10.46 -0.34 -2.64
N GLY A 123 9.61 -0.67 -3.60
CA GLY A 123 9.99 -1.57 -4.70
C GLY A 123 10.95 -0.88 -5.67
N SER A 124 11.86 -1.65 -6.27
CA SER A 124 12.85 -1.13 -7.23
C SER A 124 12.26 -0.41 -8.46
N ASP A 125 11.04 -0.78 -8.86
CA ASP A 125 10.32 -0.20 -10.01
C ASP A 125 9.41 0.97 -9.63
N PHE A 126 9.39 1.40 -8.37
CA PHE A 126 8.54 2.49 -7.90
C PHE A 126 8.81 3.79 -8.66
N ARG A 127 7.74 4.47 -9.08
CA ARG A 127 7.79 5.78 -9.77
C ARG A 127 6.69 6.67 -9.23
N PHE A 128 6.99 7.97 -9.13
CA PHE A 128 6.06 8.97 -8.61
C PHE A 128 6.22 10.32 -9.33
N GLY A 129 5.29 11.23 -9.05
CA GLY A 129 5.21 12.54 -9.69
C GLY A 129 4.80 12.48 -11.15
N SER A 130 4.48 13.65 -11.70
CA SER A 130 4.04 13.82 -13.07
C SER A 130 5.08 13.28 -14.05
N CYS A 131 4.59 12.59 -15.08
CA CYS A 131 5.40 11.89 -16.07
C CYS A 131 6.40 10.86 -15.49
N LYS A 132 6.17 10.32 -14.28
CA LYS A 132 7.04 9.32 -13.63
C LYS A 132 8.49 9.81 -13.45
N LYS A 133 8.68 11.12 -13.28
CA LYS A 133 10.02 11.72 -13.11
C LYS A 133 10.67 11.37 -11.76
N GLY A 134 9.86 11.07 -10.75
CA GLY A 134 10.33 10.60 -9.45
C GLY A 134 10.67 9.11 -9.48
N ASN A 135 11.76 8.75 -8.80
CA ASN A 135 12.26 7.39 -8.66
C ASN A 135 12.88 7.19 -7.26
N PRO A 136 13.23 5.96 -6.84
CA PRO A 136 13.73 5.72 -5.50
C PRO A 136 15.04 6.46 -5.17
N ALA A 137 15.91 6.71 -6.16
CA ALA A 137 17.13 7.48 -5.95
C ALA A 137 16.84 8.94 -5.61
N LEU A 138 15.80 9.54 -6.22
CA LEU A 138 15.33 10.86 -5.83
C LEU A 138 14.79 10.87 -4.40
N LEU A 139 14.08 9.83 -3.96
CA LEU A 139 13.65 9.77 -2.55
C LEU A 139 14.82 9.60 -1.59
N ALA A 140 15.82 8.81 -1.97
CA ALA A 140 17.04 8.59 -1.19
C ALA A 140 17.86 9.88 -0.97
N SER A 141 17.73 10.90 -1.83
CA SER A 141 18.37 12.20 -1.59
C SER A 141 17.64 13.07 -0.56
N HIS A 142 16.44 12.68 -0.12
CA HIS A 142 15.62 13.41 0.86
C HIS A 142 15.37 12.63 2.15
N PHE A 143 15.32 11.30 2.09
CA PHE A 143 14.97 10.43 3.21
C PHE A 143 15.83 9.16 3.21
N ASP A 144 16.03 8.54 4.38
CA ASP A 144 16.57 7.17 4.44
C ASP A 144 15.61 6.23 3.69
N THR A 145 16.11 5.60 2.64
CA THR A 145 15.30 4.85 1.68
C THR A 145 15.91 3.47 1.48
N ARG A 146 15.08 2.43 1.66
CA ARG A 146 15.45 1.02 1.49
C ARG A 146 14.68 0.43 0.33
N ILE A 147 15.41 -0.28 -0.54
CA ILE A 147 14.83 -0.94 -1.71
C ILE A 147 14.66 -2.42 -1.42
N LEU A 148 13.43 -2.91 -1.55
CA LEU A 148 13.19 -4.34 -1.62
C LEU A 148 13.32 -4.80 -3.08
N PRO A 149 14.20 -5.77 -3.39
CA PRO A 149 14.23 -6.41 -4.70
C PRO A 149 12.89 -7.05 -5.05
N ALA A 150 12.61 -7.17 -6.34
CA ALA A 150 11.40 -7.84 -6.80
C ALA A 150 11.38 -9.30 -6.31
N ILE A 151 10.23 -9.73 -5.80
CA ILE A 151 10.02 -11.13 -5.39
C ILE A 151 9.69 -11.96 -6.62
N CYS A 152 10.37 -13.10 -6.76
CA CYS A 152 10.08 -14.11 -7.78
C CYS A 152 9.30 -15.28 -7.18
N CYS A 153 8.43 -15.92 -7.98
CA CYS A 153 7.84 -17.20 -7.61
C CYS A 153 8.84 -18.35 -7.81
N GLU A 154 8.44 -19.57 -7.45
CA GLU A 154 9.28 -20.78 -7.57
C GLU A 154 9.83 -21.02 -8.98
N SER A 155 9.09 -20.61 -10.02
CA SER A 155 9.58 -20.67 -11.42
C SER A 155 10.64 -19.63 -11.78
N GLY A 156 11.06 -18.77 -10.84
CA GLY A 156 12.03 -17.70 -11.05
C GLY A 156 11.46 -16.42 -11.67
N GLU A 157 10.17 -16.40 -12.00
CA GLU A 157 9.52 -15.23 -12.61
C GLU A 157 9.03 -14.23 -11.56
N VAL A 158 9.15 -12.94 -11.87
CA VAL A 158 8.70 -11.85 -10.98
C VAL A 158 7.19 -11.92 -10.71
N VAL A 159 6.82 -11.72 -9.45
CA VAL A 159 5.43 -11.55 -9.00
C VAL A 159 5.03 -10.08 -9.17
N SER A 160 4.01 -9.79 -9.99
CA SER A 160 3.52 -8.43 -10.20
C SER A 160 2.03 -8.38 -10.55
N SER A 161 1.36 -7.26 -10.25
CA SER A 161 -0.04 -7.04 -10.66
C SER A 161 -0.24 -7.10 -12.18
N THR A 162 0.78 -6.78 -12.99
CA THR A 162 0.69 -6.93 -14.45
C THR A 162 0.60 -8.39 -14.86
N ARG A 163 1.45 -9.24 -14.28
CA ARG A 163 1.43 -10.68 -14.53
C ARG A 163 0.13 -11.32 -14.05
N ILE A 164 -0.35 -10.94 -12.87
CA ILE A 164 -1.62 -11.43 -12.32
C ILE A 164 -2.80 -11.08 -13.24
N ARG A 165 -2.87 -9.83 -13.74
CA ARG A 165 -3.89 -9.45 -14.73
C ARG A 165 -3.79 -10.27 -16.02
N ALA A 166 -2.57 -10.52 -16.52
CA ALA A 166 -2.36 -11.33 -17.72
C ALA A 166 -2.82 -12.78 -17.52
N LEU A 167 -2.51 -13.39 -16.37
CA LEU A 167 -2.97 -14.73 -16.02
C LEU A 167 -4.50 -14.81 -15.93
N ARG A 168 -5.14 -13.84 -15.25
CA ARG A 168 -6.61 -13.76 -15.19
C ARG A 168 -7.24 -13.59 -16.57
N ALA A 169 -6.67 -12.76 -17.43
CA ALA A 169 -7.13 -12.58 -18.81
C ALA A 169 -7.01 -13.86 -19.65
N ALA A 170 -6.01 -14.70 -19.36
CA ALA A 170 -5.81 -16.00 -20.00
C ALA A 170 -6.61 -17.14 -19.36
N GLY A 171 -7.49 -16.87 -18.39
CA GLY A 171 -8.26 -17.89 -17.66
C GLY A 171 -7.44 -18.73 -16.67
N ARG A 172 -6.18 -18.35 -16.39
CA ARG A 172 -5.26 -19.07 -15.49
C ARG A 172 -5.43 -18.60 -14.05
N PHE A 173 -6.64 -18.75 -13.49
CA PHE A 173 -7.02 -18.22 -12.18
C PHE A 173 -6.21 -18.82 -11.02
N LEU A 174 -6.02 -20.14 -10.98
CA LEU A 174 -5.26 -20.81 -9.92
C LEU A 174 -3.82 -20.28 -9.81
N GLU A 175 -3.20 -19.97 -10.93
CA GLU A 175 -1.84 -19.41 -10.93
C GLU A 175 -1.84 -17.96 -10.47
N ALA A 176 -2.83 -17.17 -10.90
CA ALA A 176 -3.01 -15.80 -10.40
C ALA A 176 -3.18 -15.79 -8.87
N ASP A 177 -4.00 -16.69 -8.33
CA ASP A 177 -4.29 -16.77 -6.89
C ASP A 177 -3.05 -17.19 -6.08
N ARG A 178 -2.22 -18.11 -6.61
CA ARG A 178 -0.92 -18.45 -6.01
C ARG A 178 0.02 -17.25 -5.94
N LEU A 179 0.07 -16.43 -6.99
CA LEU A 179 0.89 -15.22 -7.01
C LEU A 179 0.36 -14.15 -6.03
N GLU A 180 -0.96 -14.08 -5.87
CA GLU A 180 -1.60 -13.20 -4.89
C GLU A 180 -1.33 -13.64 -3.45
N GLY A 181 -1.34 -14.95 -3.17
CA GLY A 181 -0.91 -15.53 -1.89
C GLY A 181 -1.91 -15.33 -0.75
N TRP A 182 -3.20 -15.15 -1.03
CA TRP A 182 -4.26 -14.97 -0.02
C TRP A 182 -5.02 -16.26 0.33
N SER A 183 -4.89 -17.31 -0.49
CA SER A 183 -5.61 -18.58 -0.30
C SER A 183 -5.15 -19.40 0.92
N GLU A 184 -4.02 -19.05 1.53
CA GLU A 184 -3.44 -19.76 2.69
C GLU A 184 -3.47 -18.95 4.00
N LEU A 185 -4.06 -17.74 4.00
CA LEU A 185 -4.20 -16.93 5.21
C LEU A 185 -5.58 -17.16 5.84
N PRO A 186 -5.67 -17.38 7.17
CA PRO A 186 -6.97 -17.55 7.82
C PRO A 186 -7.80 -16.27 7.69
N PRO A 187 -9.14 -16.36 7.50
CA PRO A 187 -9.99 -15.18 7.36
C PRO A 187 -10.00 -14.39 8.68
N PHE A 188 -9.54 -13.14 8.64
CA PHE A 188 -9.66 -12.22 9.77
C PHE A 188 -10.98 -11.46 9.65
N ARG A 189 -11.74 -11.36 10.76
CA ARG A 189 -12.95 -10.53 10.79
C ARG A 189 -12.56 -9.08 11.06
N VAL A 190 -12.85 -8.19 10.12
CA VAL A 190 -12.91 -6.75 10.37
C VAL A 190 -14.17 -6.46 11.19
N SER A 191 -14.03 -5.90 12.39
CA SER A 191 -15.17 -5.41 13.16
C SER A 191 -15.54 -4.01 12.68
N ASN A 192 -16.57 -3.88 11.85
CA ASN A 192 -17.18 -2.59 11.56
C ASN A 192 -17.83 -2.05 12.84
N GLY A 193 -17.30 -0.94 13.36
CA GLY A 193 -17.93 -0.19 14.44
C GLY A 193 -19.19 0.48 13.91
N ASN A 194 -20.33 -0.18 14.06
CA ASN A 194 -21.62 0.41 13.67
C ASN A 194 -22.00 1.50 14.69
N GLY A 195 -22.07 2.74 14.20
CA GLY A 195 -22.78 3.82 14.87
C GLY A 195 -24.25 3.45 15.01
N GLY A 196 -24.67 3.20 16.24
CA GLY A 196 -26.09 3.08 16.60
C GLY A 196 -26.62 4.46 16.95
N HIS A 197 -27.37 5.05 16.03
CA HIS A 197 -28.17 6.24 16.23
C HIS A 197 -29.07 6.12 17.47
N HIS A 198 -29.07 7.18 18.28
CA HIS A 198 -30.19 7.52 19.13
C HIS A 198 -31.46 7.63 18.29
N ALA A 199 -32.45 6.82 18.60
CA ALA A 199 -33.85 7.12 18.34
C ALA A 199 -34.62 6.84 19.63
N THR A 200 -35.20 7.91 20.16
CA THR A 200 -36.14 7.96 21.29
C THR A 200 -37.42 7.19 21.00
N ALA A 201 -37.92 6.47 21.99
CA ALA A 201 -39.31 6.47 22.44
C ALA A 201 -39.35 6.11 23.92
#